data_AF-A0A1Q3IYH1-F1
#
_entry.id   AF-A0A1Q3IYH1-F1
#
_cell.length_a   1.000
_cell.length_b   1.000
_cell.length_c   1.000
_cell.angle_alpha   90.00
_cell.angle_beta   90.00
_cell.angle_gamma   90.00
#
_symmetry.space_group_name_H-M   'P 1'
#
loop_
_entity.id
_entity.type
_entity.pdbx_description
1 polymer ?
#
loop_
_entity_poly.entity_id
_entity_poly.type
_entity_poly.pdbx_seq_one_letter_code
_entity_poly.pdbx_strand_id
1 'polypeptide(L)'
;MLGIGQLLAGRGSADQLSGPVGIANMTRQVADFGFLPLLNLVAILSVSIGLANLFPIPLLDGGHLLYYAVEAVLGRPLGERAQDVGFRLGLVLVLGLMLLTTWNDLVRLNLF
;
A
#
# COMPACT_ATOMS: atom_id res chain seq x y z
N MET A 1 8.94 9.97 15.45
CA MET A 1 9.05 11.10 14.51
C MET A 1 10.05 10.72 13.44
N LEU A 2 9.61 10.59 12.18
CA LEU A 2 10.35 10.46 10.92
C LEU A 2 9.62 9.42 10.06
N GLY A 3 9.13 9.81 8.89
CA GLY A 3 8.44 8.86 8.00
C GLY A 3 8.21 9.39 6.59
N ILE A 4 8.03 10.69 6.42
CA ILE A 4 7.65 11.23 5.11
C ILE A 4 8.89 11.37 4.19
N GLY A 5 10.05 11.76 4.74
CA GLY A 5 11.28 11.95 3.95
C GLY A 5 11.98 10.66 3.48
N GLN A 6 11.83 9.56 4.22
CA GLN A 6 12.44 8.27 3.83
C GLN A 6 11.60 7.50 2.80
N LEU A 7 10.27 7.68 2.82
CA LEU A 7 9.38 7.16 1.77
C LEU A 7 9.67 7.83 0.41
N LEU A 8 9.97 9.13 0.40
CA LEU A 8 10.38 9.84 -0.82
C LEU A 8 11.81 9.52 -1.28
N ALA A 9 12.69 9.10 -0.37
CA ALA A 9 14.09 8.79 -0.67
C ALA A 9 14.33 7.36 -1.19
N GLY A 10 13.29 6.53 -1.36
CA GLY A 10 13.43 5.15 -1.82
C GLY A 10 14.24 4.25 -0.88
N ARG A 11 14.41 4.65 0.40
CA ARG A 11 15.19 3.93 1.42
C ARG A 11 14.34 3.11 2.38
N GLY A 12 13.07 2.88 2.04
CA GLY A 12 12.31 1.78 2.65
C GLY A 12 12.83 0.50 2.05
N SER A 13 13.73 -0.21 2.75
CA SER A 13 14.15 -1.53 2.32
C SER A 13 12.89 -2.38 2.11
N ALA A 14 12.83 -3.20 1.05
CA ALA A 14 11.74 -4.17 0.86
C ALA A 14 11.53 -5.08 2.08
N ASP A 15 12.52 -5.13 2.96
CA ASP A 15 12.53 -5.76 4.28
C ASP A 15 11.62 -5.12 5.35
N GLN A 16 11.26 -3.85 5.20
CA GLN A 16 10.36 -3.11 6.11
C GLN A 16 8.89 -3.13 5.67
N LEU A 17 8.62 -3.53 4.43
CA LEU A 17 7.27 -3.74 3.92
C LEU A 17 6.83 -5.15 4.30
N SER A 18 6.20 -5.28 5.47
CA SER A 18 5.49 -6.52 5.83
C SER A 18 4.31 -6.70 4.90
N GLY A 19 4.26 -7.85 4.24
CA GLY A 19 3.12 -8.21 3.39
C GLY A 19 1.91 -8.66 4.22
N PRO A 20 0.85 -9.13 3.54
CA PRO A 20 -0.37 -9.60 4.20
C PRO A 20 -0.11 -10.70 5.24
N VAL A 21 0.88 -11.56 5.00
CA VAL A 21 1.22 -12.67 5.89
C VAL A 21 1.95 -12.15 7.14
N GLY A 22 2.88 -11.20 6.96
CA GLY A 22 3.56 -10.53 8.07
C GLY A 22 2.58 -9.79 8.98
N ILE A 23 1.61 -9.07 8.40
CA ILE A 23 0.55 -8.38 9.14
C ILE A 23 -0.32 -9.38 9.91
N ALA A 24 -0.68 -10.52 9.31
CA ALA A 24 -1.46 -11.56 9.98
C ALA A 24 -0.73 -12.13 11.20
N ASN A 25 0.57 -12.41 11.06
CA ASN A 25 1.40 -12.90 12.17
C ASN A 25 1.59 -11.86 13.27
N MET A 26 1.82 -10.60 12.91
CA MET A 26 1.89 -9.49 13.87
C MET A 26 0.57 -9.34 14.63
N THR A 27 -0.56 -9.43 13.92
CA THR A 27 -1.89 -9.37 14.53
C THR A 27 -2.10 -10.52 15.51
N ARG A 28 -1.64 -11.72 15.17
CA ARG A 28 -1.71 -12.90 16.05
C ARG A 28 -0.91 -12.67 17.34
N GLN A 29 0.32 -12.19 17.23
CA GLN A 29 1.16 -11.86 18.39
C GLN A 29 0.55 -10.76 19.25
N VAL A 30 0.03 -9.69 18.63
CA VAL A 30 -0.61 -8.57 19.34
C VAL A 30 -1.90 -9.01 20.03
N ALA A 31 -2.65 -9.94 19.44
CA ALA A 31 -3.87 -10.48 20.03
C ALA A 31 -3.61 -11.19 21.37
N ASP A 32 -2.45 -11.81 21.54
CA ASP A 32 -2.06 -12.47 22.79
C ASP A 32 -1.86 -11.47 23.95
N PHE A 33 -1.57 -10.20 23.65
CA PHE A 33 -1.46 -9.13 24.64
C PHE A 33 -2.81 -8.50 25.04
N GLY A 34 -3.92 -8.92 24.41
CA GLY A 34 -5.28 -8.52 24.73
C GLY A 34 -5.90 -7.48 23.78
N PHE A 35 -7.10 -6.99 24.14
CA PHE A 35 -7.94 -6.19 23.23
C PHE A 35 -7.43 -4.76 22.98
N LEU A 36 -6.92 -4.08 24.02
CA LEU A 36 -6.41 -2.70 23.87
C LEU A 36 -5.23 -2.61 22.89
N PRO A 37 -4.20 -3.48 22.97
CA PRO A 37 -3.13 -3.53 21.98
C PRO A 37 -3.61 -3.81 20.56
N LEU A 38 -4.60 -4.70 20.41
CA LEU A 38 -5.21 -5.01 19.12
C LEU A 38 -5.89 -3.77 18.50
N LEU A 39 -6.65 -3.02 19.30
CA LEU A 39 -7.26 -1.76 18.84
C LEU A 39 -6.21 -0.74 18.40
N ASN A 40 -5.09 -0.65 19.11
CA ASN A 40 -4.00 0.23 18.75
C ASN A 40 -3.37 -0.19 17.40
N LEU A 41 -3.12 -1.48 17.21
CA LEU A 41 -2.63 -2.02 15.93
C LEU A 41 -3.60 -1.69 14.79
N VAL A 42 -4.90 -1.95 14.98
CA VAL A 42 -5.92 -1.63 13.97
C VAL A 42 -5.95 -0.14 13.65
N ALA A 43 -5.82 0.74 14.64
CA ALA A 43 -5.78 2.18 14.42
C ALA A 43 -4.57 2.59 13.56
N ILE A 44 -3.37 2.07 13.87
CA ILE A 44 -2.15 2.36 13.12
C ILE A 44 -2.25 1.81 11.69
N LEU A 45 -2.72 0.57 11.51
CA LEU A 45 -2.90 -0.03 10.19
C LEU A 45 -3.93 0.75 9.37
N SER A 46 -5.04 1.17 9.98
CA SER A 46 -6.09 1.94 9.30
C SER A 46 -5.58 3.27 8.77
N VAL A 47 -4.84 4.03 9.59
CA VAL A 47 -4.20 5.28 9.16
C VAL A 47 -3.20 5.01 8.05
N SER A 48 -2.39 3.96 8.17
CA SER A 48 -1.38 3.60 7.18
C SER A 48 -2.00 3.23 5.82
N ILE A 49 -3.05 2.41 5.81
CA ILE A 49 -3.80 2.03 4.60
C ILE A 49 -4.51 3.25 4.01
N GLY A 50 -5.13 4.08 4.84
CA GLY A 50 -5.77 5.32 4.41
C GLY A 50 -4.79 6.27 3.71
N LEU A 51 -3.59 6.45 4.27
CA LEU A 51 -2.52 7.22 3.62
C LEU A 51 -2.01 6.56 2.34
N ALA A 52 -1.86 5.23 2.33
CA ALA A 52 -1.44 4.49 1.14
C ALA A 52 -2.46 4.62 -0.02
N ASN A 53 -3.76 4.63 0.29
CA ASN A 53 -4.82 4.84 -0.71
C ASN A 53 -4.77 6.22 -1.35
N LEU A 54 -4.15 7.22 -0.73
CA LEU A 54 -3.98 8.56 -1.32
C LEU A 54 -2.80 8.63 -2.31
N PHE A 55 -1.99 7.58 -2.44
CA PHE A 55 -0.94 7.57 -3.44
C PHE A 55 -1.52 7.62 -4.86
N PRO A 56 -0.82 8.26 -5.82
CA PRO A 56 -1.28 8.44 -7.19
C PRO A 56 -1.14 7.14 -8.00
N ILE A 57 -1.79 6.07 -7.54
CA ILE A 57 -1.82 4.76 -8.17
C ILE A 57 -3.21 4.59 -8.78
N PRO A 58 -3.35 4.44 -10.10
CA PRO A 58 -4.64 4.33 -10.82
C PRO A 58 -5.69 3.35 -10.29
N LEU A 59 -5.28 2.35 -9.52
CA LEU A 59 -6.18 1.37 -8.89
C LEU A 59 -6.76 1.86 -7.55
N LEU A 60 -6.08 2.79 -6.88
CA LEU A 60 -6.43 3.29 -5.55
C LEU A 60 -7.23 4.59 -5.63
N ASP A 61 -7.83 5.00 -4.51
CA ASP A 61 -8.63 6.23 -4.41
C ASP A 61 -7.84 7.49 -4.87
N GLY A 62 -6.54 7.55 -4.57
CA GLY A 62 -5.62 8.61 -5.01
C GLY A 62 -5.30 8.58 -6.50
N GLY A 63 -5.55 7.47 -7.19
CA GLY A 63 -5.51 7.39 -8.66
C GLY A 63 -6.57 8.29 -9.31
N HIS A 64 -7.75 8.39 -8.72
CA HIS A 64 -8.77 9.33 -9.18
C HIS A 64 -8.36 10.78 -8.96
N LEU A 65 -7.73 11.09 -7.82
CA LEU A 65 -7.17 12.42 -7.56
C LEU A 65 -6.08 12.77 -8.58
N LEU A 66 -5.23 11.81 -8.96
CA LEU A 66 -4.26 11.99 -10.03
C LEU A 66 -4.95 12.30 -11.35
N TYR A 67 -5.99 11.55 -11.72
CA TYR A 67 -6.74 11.80 -12.95
C TYR A 67 -7.38 13.18 -12.96
N TYR A 68 -8.01 13.62 -11.87
CA TYR A 68 -8.57 14.96 -11.77
C TYR A 68 -7.51 16.06 -11.84
N ALA A 69 -6.34 15.84 -11.21
CA ALA A 69 -5.23 16.78 -11.31
C ALA A 69 -4.73 16.91 -12.76
N VAL A 70 -4.62 15.77 -13.46
CA VAL A 70 -4.23 15.74 -14.88
C VAL A 70 -5.29 16.42 -15.75
N GLU A 71 -6.58 16.16 -15.52
CA GLU A 71 -7.69 16.81 -16.24
C GLU A 71 -7.75 18.31 -15.98
N ALA A 72 -7.48 18.76 -14.76
CA ALA A 72 -7.41 20.18 -14.41
C ALA A 72 -6.28 20.90 -15.16
N VAL A 73 -5.13 20.24 -15.38
CA VAL A 73 -4.03 20.78 -16.19
C VAL A 73 -4.32 20.72 -17.68
N LEU A 74 -4.93 19.63 -18.17
CA LEU A 74 -5.25 19.44 -19.58
C LEU A 74 -6.49 20.22 -20.06
N GLY A 75 -7.37 20.64 -19.14
CA GLY A 75 -8.64 21.32 -19.44
C GLY A 75 -9.66 20.44 -20.17
N ARG A 76 -9.43 19.11 -20.25
CA ARG A 76 -10.30 18.14 -20.92
C ARG A 76 -10.26 16.79 -20.20
N PRO A 77 -11.36 16.01 -20.23
CA PRO A 77 -11.41 14.71 -19.57
C PRO A 77 -10.40 13.73 -20.19
N LEU A 78 -9.85 12.85 -19.35
CA LEU A 78 -8.99 11.76 -19.80
C LEU A 78 -9.83 10.74 -20.56
N GLY A 79 -9.36 10.34 -21.74
CA GLY A 79 -10.05 9.33 -22.55
C GLY A 79 -10.10 7.97 -21.85
N GLU A 80 -11.17 7.22 -22.06
CA GLU A 80 -11.41 5.89 -21.47
C GLU A 80 -10.20 4.95 -21.65
N ARG A 81 -9.56 4.96 -22.82
CA ARG A 81 -8.36 4.16 -23.09
C ARG A 81 -7.19 4.47 -22.15
N ALA A 82 -7.01 5.72 -21.75
CA ALA A 82 -5.94 6.11 -20.84
C ALA A 82 -6.24 5.66 -19.40
N GLN A 83 -7.51 5.74 -18.98
CA GLN A 83 -7.96 5.24 -17.68
C GLN A 83 -7.83 3.72 -17.60
N ASP A 84 -8.26 2.99 -18.65
CA ASP A 84 -8.13 1.53 -18.74
C ASP A 84 -6.68 1.06 -18.65
N VAL A 85 -5.78 1.71 -19.39
CA VAL A 85 -4.35 1.39 -19.35
C VAL A 85 -3.78 1.69 -17.97
N GLY A 86 -4.13 2.85 -17.39
CA GLY A 86 -3.70 3.21 -16.03
C GLY A 86 -4.17 2.18 -15.01
N PHE A 87 -5.45 1.80 -15.03
CA PHE A 87 -6.02 0.79 -14.14
C PHE A 87 -5.29 -0.55 -14.26
N ARG A 88 -5.06 -1.05 -15.49
CA ARG A 88 -4.32 -2.31 -15.71
C ARG A 88 -2.90 -2.23 -15.17
N LEU A 89 -2.20 -1.11 -15.39
CA LEU A 89 -0.86 -0.90 -14.84
C LEU A 89 -0.87 -0.85 -13.31
N GLY A 90 -1.84 -0.15 -12.71
CA GLY A 90 -2.04 -0.10 -11.27
C GLY A 90 -2.32 -1.49 -10.68
N LEU A 91 -3.16 -2.28 -11.35
CA LEU A 91 -3.49 -3.65 -10.94
C LEU A 91 -2.28 -4.58 -11.00
N VAL A 92 -1.53 -4.57 -12.10
CA VAL A 92 -0.29 -5.35 -12.22
C VAL A 92 0.73 -4.94 -11.16
N LEU A 93 0.86 -3.63 -10.88
CA LEU A 93 1.76 -3.12 -9.85
C LEU A 93 1.35 -3.60 -8.45
N VAL A 94 0.07 -3.47 -8.07
CA VAL A 94 -0.42 -3.87 -6.74
C VAL A 94 -0.34 -5.37 -6.55
N LEU A 95 -0.76 -6.17 -7.54
CA LEU A 95 -0.64 -7.63 -7.49
C LEU A 95 0.83 -8.07 -7.45
N GLY A 96 1.70 -7.42 -8.23
CA GLY A 96 3.14 -7.67 -8.22
C GLY A 96 3.76 -7.40 -6.85
N LEU A 97 3.42 -6.27 -6.22
CA LEU A 97 3.86 -5.94 -4.87
C LEU A 97 3.31 -6.93 -3.83
N MET A 98 2.05 -7.33 -3.96
CA MET A 98 1.44 -8.33 -3.07
C MET A 98 2.18 -9.67 -3.16
N LEU A 99 2.51 -10.13 -4.37
CA LEU A 99 3.30 -11.35 -4.58
C LEU A 99 4.71 -11.22 -4.00
N LEU A 100 5.41 -10.11 -4.28
CA LEU A 100 6.77 -9.86 -3.80
C LEU A 100 6.84 -9.81 -2.27
N THR A 101 5.92 -9.07 -1.64
CA THR A 101 5.88 -8.95 -0.17
C THR A 101 5.46 -10.26 0.49
N THR A 102 4.50 -10.98 -0.08
CA THR A 102 4.11 -12.31 0.41
C THR A 102 5.27 -13.30 0.31
N TRP A 103 6.03 -13.28 -0.80
CA TRP A 103 7.22 -14.10 -0.96
C TRP A 103 8.29 -13.73 0.08
N ASN A 104 8.53 -12.44 0.29
CA ASN A 104 9.48 -11.96 1.30
C ASN A 104 9.06 -12.37 2.73
N ASP A 105 7.76 -12.30 3.04
CA ASP A 105 7.21 -12.75 4.31
C ASP A 105 7.45 -14.26 4.51
N LEU A 106 7.18 -15.08 3.47
CA LEU A 106 7.39 -16.54 3.53
C LEU A 106 8.85 -16.91 3.80
N VAL A 107 9.79 -16.23 3.14
CA VAL A 107 11.23 -16.41 3.35
C VAL A 107 11.63 -15.97 4.77
N ARG A 108 11.14 -14.81 5.23
CA ARG A 108 11.43 -14.29 6.58
C ARG A 108 10.91 -15.22 7.68
N LEU A 109 9.78 -15.87 7.44
CA LEU A 109 9.15 -16.80 8.38
C LEU A 109 9.79 -18.19 8.37
N ASN A 110 10.89 -18.40 7.61
CA ASN A 110 11.61 -19.67 7.53
C ASN A 110 10.71 -20.85 7.14
N LEU A 111 9.67 -20.59 6.33
CA LEU A 111 8.80 -21.65 5.78
C LEU A 111 9.47 -22.40 4.61
N PHE A 112 10.65 -21.95 4.18
CA PHE A 112 11.56 -22.56 3.21
C PHE A 112 13.00 -22.33 3.62
#